data_AF-G3PZH9-F1
#
_entry.id   AF-G3PZH9-F1
#
_cell.length_a   1.000
_cell.length_b   1.000
_cell.length_c   1.000
_cell.angle_alpha   90.00
_cell.angle_beta   90.00
_cell.angle_gamma   90.00
#
_symmetry.space_group_name_H-M   'P 1'
#
loop_
_entity.id
_entity.type
_entity.pdbx_description
1 polymer ?
#
loop_
_entity_poly.entity_id
_entity_poly.type
_entity_poly.pdbx_seq_one_letter_code
_entity_poly.pdbx_strand_id
1 'polypeptide(L)'
;MRTTALAVVIVMLFGMVVDADVKPQRDFNLRMFAGRWYRVGLAYDSASFTPFRDKVKASMGVITAMPNGNVNLTMWDATPLGCQRKVYNYEKTSVPGQFTYFSTRHNMVKDITVVDTNYTDYAVVLKHKVFNREYTQVALYGRSQTVRNDTIMKFKAFAVSRGFPRDSILTPPPAENCPPSRSGR
;
A
#
# COMPACT_ATOMS: atom_id res chain seq x y z
N MET A 1 25.46 38.91 -46.29
CA MET A 1 25.44 37.71 -45.41
C MET A 1 25.64 38.14 -43.96
N ARG A 2 24.57 38.21 -43.16
CA ARG A 2 24.63 38.14 -41.68
C ARG A 2 23.26 37.68 -41.17
N THR A 3 23.06 36.37 -41.12
CA THR A 3 21.92 35.75 -40.43
C THR A 3 22.28 35.57 -38.97
N THR A 4 21.74 36.41 -38.10
CA THR A 4 21.81 36.22 -36.64
C THR A 4 20.83 35.14 -36.23
N ALA A 5 21.33 33.96 -35.87
CA ALA A 5 20.51 32.89 -35.29
C ALA A 5 20.21 33.22 -33.82
N LEU A 6 18.93 33.45 -33.51
CA LEU A 6 18.43 33.57 -32.14
C LEU A 6 18.39 32.17 -31.51
N ALA A 7 19.30 31.91 -30.57
CA ALA A 7 19.27 30.70 -29.76
C ALA A 7 18.15 30.80 -28.72
N VAL A 8 17.07 30.03 -28.91
CA VAL A 8 16.00 29.89 -27.92
C VAL A 8 16.43 28.82 -26.90
N VAL A 9 16.87 29.26 -25.72
CA VAL A 9 17.15 28.36 -24.60
C VAL A 9 15.82 28.00 -23.94
N ILE A 10 15.30 26.81 -24.27
CA ILE A 10 14.14 26.23 -23.58
C ILE A 10 14.65 25.71 -22.23
N VAL A 11 14.45 26.50 -21.19
CA VAL A 11 14.66 26.06 -19.80
C VAL A 11 13.62 24.99 -19.51
N MET A 12 14.03 23.72 -19.57
CA MET A 12 13.25 22.62 -19.02
C MET A 12 13.16 22.82 -17.51
N LEU A 13 12.05 23.42 -17.07
CA LEU A 13 11.61 23.40 -15.68
C LEU A 13 11.44 21.93 -15.30
N PHE A 14 12.48 21.33 -14.72
CA PHE A 14 12.33 20.18 -13.85
C PHE A 14 11.44 20.66 -12.71
N GLY A 15 10.13 20.43 -12.86
CA GLY A 15 9.19 20.58 -11.78
C GLY A 15 9.71 19.70 -10.66
N MET A 16 10.30 20.33 -9.64
CA MET A 16 10.50 19.68 -8.37
C MET A 16 9.10 19.25 -7.97
N VAL A 17 8.81 17.96 -8.09
CA VAL A 17 7.64 17.39 -7.45
C VAL A 17 7.95 17.57 -5.98
N VAL A 18 7.47 18.69 -5.42
CA VAL A 18 7.38 18.87 -3.98
C VAL A 18 6.59 17.65 -3.53
N ASP A 19 7.29 16.71 -2.90
CA ASP A 19 6.67 15.51 -2.38
C ASP A 19 5.74 16.00 -1.26
N ALA A 20 4.49 16.29 -1.64
CA ALA A 20 3.49 16.74 -0.70
C ALA A 20 3.42 15.68 0.39
N ASP A 21 3.78 16.07 1.61
CA ASP A 21 3.83 15.16 2.75
C ASP A 21 2.49 14.46 2.85
N VAL A 22 2.50 13.13 2.68
CA VAL A 22 1.27 12.34 2.66
C VAL A 22 0.67 12.35 4.06
N LYS A 23 -0.46 13.03 4.19
CA LYS A 23 -1.20 13.10 5.45
C LYS A 23 -2.08 11.86 5.62
N PRO A 24 -2.26 11.36 6.85
CA PRO A 24 -3.20 10.30 7.12
C PRO A 24 -4.65 10.78 6.95
N GLN A 25 -5.56 9.81 6.85
CA GLN A 25 -7.01 10.00 6.93
C GLN A 25 -7.34 10.92 8.10
N ARG A 26 -8.10 11.98 7.80
CA ARG A 26 -8.56 12.92 8.81
C ARG A 26 -9.43 12.20 9.84
N ASP A 27 -9.22 12.54 11.13
CA ASP A 27 -9.98 12.01 12.27
C ASP A 27 -9.96 10.48 12.35
N PHE A 28 -8.80 9.88 12.01
CA PHE A 28 -8.65 8.42 11.94
C PHE A 28 -9.07 7.70 13.22
N ASN A 29 -10.07 6.82 13.10
CA ASN A 29 -10.54 5.97 14.18
C ASN A 29 -10.03 4.53 14.04
N LEU A 30 -9.09 4.15 14.91
CA LEU A 30 -8.50 2.81 14.90
C LEU A 30 -9.53 1.69 15.20
N ARG A 31 -10.51 1.94 16.06
CA ARG A 31 -11.53 0.93 16.41
C ARG A 31 -12.41 0.59 15.20
N MET A 32 -12.78 1.59 14.41
CA MET A 32 -13.54 1.39 13.17
C MET A 32 -12.67 0.73 12.08
N PHE A 33 -11.37 1.01 12.08
CA PHE A 33 -10.43 0.43 11.12
C PHE A 33 -10.09 -1.04 11.40
N ALA A 34 -10.26 -1.50 12.63
CA ALA A 34 -10.01 -2.88 13.01
C ALA A 34 -10.91 -3.89 12.26
N GLY A 35 -10.55 -5.17 12.37
CA GLY A 35 -11.27 -6.28 11.77
C GLY A 35 -10.66 -6.75 10.45
N ARG A 36 -11.49 -7.43 9.65
CA ARG A 36 -11.06 -8.09 8.42
C ARG A 36 -10.93 -7.11 7.25
N TRP A 37 -9.91 -7.32 6.45
CA TRP A 37 -9.64 -6.62 5.19
C TRP A 37 -9.09 -7.59 4.15
N TYR A 38 -9.24 -7.25 2.88
CA TYR A 38 -8.63 -7.96 1.75
C TYR A 38 -7.73 -6.99 0.99
N ARG A 39 -6.45 -7.31 0.80
CA ARG A 39 -5.55 -6.54 -0.07
C ARG A 39 -5.87 -6.88 -1.52
N VAL A 40 -6.73 -6.06 -2.13
CA VAL A 40 -7.26 -6.24 -3.50
C VAL A 40 -6.50 -5.41 -4.53
N GLY A 41 -5.62 -4.51 -4.10
CA GLY A 41 -4.68 -3.81 -4.98
C GLY A 41 -3.32 -3.61 -4.34
N LEU A 42 -2.27 -3.58 -5.16
CA LEU A 42 -0.89 -3.41 -4.73
C LEU A 42 -0.07 -2.69 -5.80
N ALA A 43 0.53 -1.56 -5.44
CA ALA A 43 1.59 -0.92 -6.21
C ALA A 43 2.93 -1.20 -5.54
N TYR A 44 3.83 -1.90 -6.23
CA TYR A 44 5.17 -2.21 -5.73
C TYR A 44 6.14 -2.53 -6.87
N ASP A 45 7.22 -1.75 -6.96
CA ASP A 45 8.16 -1.79 -8.10
C ASP A 45 9.56 -2.29 -7.74
N SER A 46 9.69 -3.03 -6.65
CA SER A 46 10.96 -3.65 -6.24
C SER A 46 11.46 -4.65 -7.28
N ALA A 47 12.76 -4.60 -7.59
CA ALA A 47 13.41 -5.52 -8.53
C ALA A 47 13.28 -6.98 -8.07
N SER A 48 13.37 -7.21 -6.76
CA SER A 48 13.22 -8.55 -6.16
C SER A 48 11.76 -9.05 -6.15
N PHE A 49 10.79 -8.17 -6.39
CA PHE A 49 9.37 -8.51 -6.48
C PHE A 49 8.87 -8.67 -7.92
N THR A 50 9.46 -7.96 -8.88
CA THR A 50 9.03 -7.96 -10.30
C THR A 50 8.78 -9.37 -10.89
N PRO A 51 9.64 -10.38 -10.68
CA PRO A 51 9.43 -11.73 -11.22
C PRO A 51 8.24 -12.51 -10.64
N PHE A 52 7.56 -11.95 -9.63
CA PHE A 52 6.45 -12.61 -8.91
C PHE A 52 5.12 -11.87 -9.07
N ARG A 53 5.07 -10.74 -9.79
CA ARG A 53 3.88 -9.87 -9.88
C ARG A 53 2.65 -10.59 -10.43
N ASP A 54 2.86 -11.42 -11.44
CA ASP A 54 1.85 -12.25 -12.10
C ASP A 54 1.30 -13.37 -11.19
N LYS A 55 2.05 -13.74 -10.15
CA LYS A 55 1.69 -14.80 -9.19
C LYS A 55 0.94 -14.26 -7.96
N VAL A 56 0.87 -12.94 -7.79
CA VAL A 56 0.20 -12.32 -6.65
C VAL A 56 -1.29 -12.64 -6.70
N LYS A 57 -1.84 -13.02 -5.56
CA LYS A 57 -3.29 -13.12 -5.32
C LYS A 57 -3.70 -12.12 -4.25
N ALA A 58 -4.98 -11.76 -4.24
CA ALA A 58 -5.53 -10.93 -3.18
C ALA A 58 -5.39 -11.69 -1.85
N SER A 59 -4.84 -11.02 -0.84
CA SER A 59 -4.62 -11.62 0.48
C SER A 59 -5.61 -11.12 1.50
N MET A 60 -5.91 -11.92 2.51
CA MET A 60 -6.77 -11.53 3.62
C MET A 60 -5.91 -11.07 4.80
N GLY A 61 -6.34 -10.02 5.48
CA GLY A 61 -5.74 -9.51 6.70
C GLY A 61 -6.76 -9.31 7.82
N VAL A 62 -6.33 -9.50 9.06
CA VAL A 62 -7.08 -9.10 10.25
C VAL A 62 -6.26 -8.10 11.04
N ILE A 63 -6.84 -6.93 11.26
CA ILE A 63 -6.28 -5.85 12.08
C ILE A 63 -6.88 -5.94 13.48
N THR A 64 -6.01 -6.10 14.48
CA THR A 64 -6.40 -6.08 15.89
C THR A 64 -5.83 -4.82 16.54
N ALA A 65 -6.72 -3.97 17.05
CA ALA A 65 -6.34 -2.79 17.83
C ALA A 65 -5.93 -3.20 19.25
N MET A 66 -4.75 -2.76 19.69
CA MET A 66 -4.22 -3.05 21.02
C MET A 66 -4.59 -1.94 22.01
N PRO A 67 -4.71 -2.23 23.32
CA PRO A 67 -5.07 -1.22 24.33
C PRO A 67 -4.12 -0.02 24.39
N ASN A 68 -2.84 -0.22 24.06
CA ASN A 68 -1.83 0.84 24.03
C ASN A 68 -1.88 1.71 22.75
N GLY A 69 -2.76 1.38 21.80
CA GLY A 69 -2.91 2.03 20.49
C GLY A 69 -2.07 1.43 19.37
N ASN A 70 -1.25 0.42 19.66
CA ASN A 70 -0.55 -0.35 18.63
C ASN A 70 -1.54 -1.23 17.85
N VAL A 71 -1.06 -1.81 16.76
CA VAL A 71 -1.85 -2.67 15.88
C VAL A 71 -1.11 -3.96 15.59
N ASN A 72 -1.80 -5.09 15.74
CA ASN A 72 -1.33 -6.37 15.21
C ASN A 72 -2.06 -6.66 13.91
N LEU A 73 -1.31 -6.83 12.84
CA LEU A 73 -1.82 -7.27 11.53
C LEU A 73 -1.41 -8.71 11.28
N THR A 74 -2.39 -9.60 11.14
CA THR A 74 -2.15 -10.95 10.61
C THR A 74 -2.62 -11.01 9.17
N MET A 75 -1.74 -11.40 8.25
CA MET A 75 -2.01 -11.57 6.82
C MET A 75 -1.89 -13.04 6.42
N TRP A 76 -2.70 -13.45 5.44
CA TRP A 76 -2.63 -14.75 4.78
C TRP A 76 -2.43 -14.53 3.28
N ASP A 77 -1.22 -14.81 2.79
CA ASP A 77 -0.86 -14.70 1.38
C ASP A 77 -0.87 -16.08 0.73
N ALA A 78 -1.57 -16.23 -0.40
CA ALA A 78 -1.46 -17.44 -1.22
C ALA A 78 -0.12 -17.44 -1.97
N THR A 79 0.63 -18.52 -1.86
CA THR A 79 1.92 -18.71 -2.53
C THR A 79 1.96 -20.08 -3.21
N PRO A 80 2.95 -20.35 -4.10
CA PRO A 80 3.15 -21.69 -4.65
C PRO A 80 3.39 -22.78 -3.59
N LEU A 81 3.86 -22.40 -2.39
CA LEU A 81 4.06 -23.28 -1.24
C LEU A 81 2.80 -23.41 -0.36
N GLY A 82 1.65 -22.92 -0.83
CA GLY A 82 0.40 -22.88 -0.07
C GLY A 82 0.15 -21.55 0.63
N CYS A 83 -0.81 -21.53 1.55
CA CYS A 83 -1.24 -20.32 2.25
C CYS A 83 -0.30 -19.98 3.42
N GLN A 84 0.39 -18.85 3.32
CA GLN A 84 1.41 -18.43 4.28
C GLN A 84 0.85 -17.37 5.23
N ARG A 85 0.96 -17.61 6.54
CA ARG A 85 0.56 -16.67 7.59
C ARG A 85 1.74 -15.74 7.94
N LYS A 86 1.52 -14.44 7.90
CA LYS A 86 2.49 -13.40 8.31
C LYS A 86 1.88 -12.52 9.39
N VAL A 87 2.67 -12.19 10.41
CA VAL A 87 2.26 -11.29 11.49
C VAL A 87 3.15 -10.06 11.47
N TYR A 88 2.53 -8.89 11.60
CA TYR A 88 3.21 -7.62 11.71
C TYR A 88 2.73 -6.88 12.95
N ASN A 89 3.68 -6.36 13.73
CA ASN A 89 3.41 -5.50 14.88
C ASN A 89 3.68 -4.06 14.47
N TYR A 90 2.63 -3.24 14.49
CA TYR A 90 2.66 -1.84 14.10
C TYR A 90 2.57 -0.99 15.37
N GLU A 91 3.56 -0.14 15.55
CA GLU A 91 3.65 0.77 16.69
C GLU A 91 2.96 2.08 16.36
N LYS A 92 2.17 2.60 17.30
CA LYS A 92 1.53 3.90 17.11
C LYS A 92 2.57 5.01 17.06
N THR A 93 2.24 6.08 16.36
CA THR A 93 2.95 7.35 16.44
C THR A 93 2.12 8.37 17.24
N SER A 94 2.62 9.61 17.35
CA SER A 94 1.83 10.73 17.87
C SER A 94 0.68 11.15 16.94
N VAL A 95 0.70 10.72 15.67
CA VAL A 95 -0.28 11.11 14.66
C VAL A 95 -1.23 9.93 14.38
N PRO A 96 -2.55 10.08 14.64
CA PRO A 96 -3.54 9.04 14.31
C PRO A 96 -3.50 8.65 12.83
N GLY A 97 -3.55 7.35 12.55
CA GLY A 97 -3.47 6.80 11.19
C GLY A 97 -2.04 6.65 10.66
N GLN A 98 -1.02 7.07 11.42
CA GLN A 98 0.38 6.79 11.16
C GLN A 98 0.95 5.78 12.17
N PHE A 99 1.67 4.81 11.64
CA PHE A 99 2.32 3.74 12.40
C PHE A 99 3.74 3.52 11.90
N THR A 100 4.55 2.82 12.70
CA THR A 100 5.85 2.31 12.29
C THR A 100 5.92 0.81 12.47
N TYR A 101 6.80 0.15 11.73
CA TYR A 101 7.10 -1.26 11.95
C TYR A 101 8.52 -1.60 11.51
N PHE A 102 9.10 -2.63 12.13
CA PHE A 102 10.37 -3.18 11.68
C PHE A 102 10.15 -4.19 10.54
N SER A 103 10.67 -3.89 9.36
CA SER A 103 10.61 -4.75 8.18
C SER A 103 11.78 -5.72 8.17
N THR A 104 11.58 -6.95 8.64
CA THR A 104 12.61 -8.02 8.62
C THR A 104 13.21 -8.22 7.23
N ARG A 105 12.40 -8.21 6.16
CA ARG A 105 12.86 -8.32 4.75
C ARG A 105 13.90 -7.27 4.35
N HIS A 106 13.79 -6.06 4.89
CA HIS A 106 14.63 -4.92 4.49
C HIS A 106 15.54 -4.44 5.62
N ASN A 107 15.52 -5.14 6.76
CA ASN A 107 16.28 -4.82 7.97
C ASN A 107 16.20 -3.33 8.38
N MET A 108 15.00 -2.74 8.35
CA MET A 108 14.80 -1.32 8.67
C MET A 108 13.41 -1.03 9.22
N VAL A 109 13.28 0.07 9.96
CA VAL A 109 11.98 0.62 10.35
C VAL A 109 11.35 1.34 9.16
N LYS A 110 10.04 1.13 8.94
CA LYS A 110 9.26 1.80 7.92
C LYS A 110 8.03 2.45 8.53
N ASP A 111 7.67 3.61 8.01
CA ASP A 111 6.39 4.24 8.28
C ASP A 111 5.26 3.61 7.47
N ILE A 112 4.05 3.70 8.02
CA ILE A 112 2.80 3.30 7.42
C ILE A 112 1.82 4.45 7.64
N THR A 113 1.15 4.87 6.58
CA THR A 113 0.12 5.90 6.62
C THR A 113 -1.16 5.35 6.02
N VAL A 114 -2.25 5.34 6.79
CA VAL A 114 -3.60 5.12 6.26
C VAL A 114 -4.02 6.42 5.60
N VAL A 115 -3.98 6.48 4.27
CA VAL A 115 -4.13 7.72 3.48
C VAL A 115 -5.60 8.12 3.36
N ASP A 116 -6.46 7.15 3.04
CA ASP A 116 -7.89 7.37 2.82
C ASP A 116 -8.64 6.10 3.22
N THR A 117 -9.72 6.23 3.98
CA THR A 117 -10.62 5.11 4.27
C THR A 117 -12.00 5.61 4.67
N ASN A 118 -13.03 4.91 4.23
CA ASN A 118 -14.39 5.07 4.75
C ASN A 118 -14.76 4.02 5.81
N TYR A 119 -13.79 3.22 6.25
CA TYR A 119 -13.89 2.14 7.24
C TYR A 119 -14.77 0.94 6.84
N THR A 120 -15.83 1.14 6.07
CA THR A 120 -16.84 0.11 5.74
C THR A 120 -16.61 -0.57 4.40
N ASP A 121 -15.89 0.06 3.47
CA ASP A 121 -15.75 -0.47 2.11
C ASP A 121 -14.28 -0.63 1.74
N TYR A 122 -13.46 0.40 1.94
CA TYR A 122 -12.09 0.43 1.45
C TYR A 122 -11.10 1.18 2.35
N ALA A 123 -9.82 0.94 2.12
CA ALA A 123 -8.73 1.76 2.62
C ALA A 123 -7.56 1.80 1.64
N VAL A 124 -6.93 2.97 1.48
CA VAL A 124 -5.66 3.13 0.78
C VAL A 124 -4.57 3.36 1.82
N VAL A 125 -3.53 2.52 1.78
CA VAL A 125 -2.43 2.54 2.75
C VAL A 125 -1.11 2.71 2.00
N LEU A 126 -0.31 3.68 2.42
CA LEU A 126 1.04 3.91 1.97
C LEU A 126 2.03 3.34 2.99
N LYS A 127 3.04 2.62 2.52
CA LYS A 127 4.19 2.21 3.33
C LYS A 127 5.45 2.86 2.78
N HIS A 128 6.29 3.37 3.68
CA HIS A 128 7.50 4.10 3.36
C HIS A 128 7.22 5.34 2.50
N LYS A 129 6.80 6.43 3.15
CA LYS A 129 6.29 7.63 2.47
C LYS A 129 7.31 8.35 1.61
N VAL A 130 8.57 8.36 2.02
CA VAL A 130 9.68 8.87 1.19
C VAL A 130 9.89 7.86 0.08
N PHE A 131 9.63 8.26 -1.17
CA PHE A 131 9.62 7.30 -2.26
C PHE A 131 10.98 6.61 -2.41
N ASN A 132 10.96 5.29 -2.35
CA ASN A 132 12.08 4.43 -2.69
C ASN A 132 11.51 3.20 -3.41
N ARG A 133 12.01 2.94 -4.62
CA ARG A 133 11.53 1.86 -5.48
C ARG A 133 11.53 0.48 -4.82
N GLU A 134 12.51 0.20 -3.96
CA GLU A 134 12.62 -1.09 -3.26
C GLU A 134 11.70 -1.18 -2.04
N TYR A 135 11.33 -0.05 -1.44
CA TYR A 135 10.71 -0.02 -0.12
C TYR A 135 9.27 0.47 -0.08
N THR A 136 8.92 1.40 -0.95
CA THR A 136 7.60 2.04 -1.00
C THR A 136 6.57 1.09 -1.56
N GLN A 137 5.39 1.07 -0.94
CA GLN A 137 4.25 0.29 -1.40
C GLN A 137 2.97 1.08 -1.19
N VAL A 138 2.05 1.01 -2.14
CA VAL A 138 0.66 1.43 -1.94
C VAL A 138 -0.22 0.19 -1.99
N ALA A 139 -1.08 0.01 -1.00
CA ALA A 139 -2.03 -1.08 -0.95
C ALA A 139 -3.47 -0.54 -0.93
N LEU A 140 -4.32 -1.17 -1.73
CA LEU A 140 -5.77 -1.02 -1.62
C LEU A 140 -6.33 -2.20 -0.85
N TYR A 141 -7.01 -1.89 0.25
CA TYR A 141 -7.76 -2.83 1.05
C TYR A 141 -9.26 -2.65 0.81
N GLY A 142 -9.99 -3.76 0.71
CA GLY A 142 -11.44 -3.80 0.68
C GLY A 142 -12.01 -4.61 1.85
N ARG A 143 -13.22 -4.30 2.32
CA ARG A 143 -13.93 -5.19 3.26
C ARG A 143 -14.44 -6.47 2.58
N SER A 144 -14.54 -6.46 1.26
CA SER A 144 -14.80 -7.59 0.36
C SER A 144 -13.63 -7.83 -0.59
N GLN A 145 -13.60 -9.00 -1.23
CA GLN A 145 -12.59 -9.34 -2.25
C GLN A 145 -12.76 -8.56 -3.56
N THR A 146 -13.95 -8.01 -3.78
CA THR A 146 -14.26 -7.10 -4.88
C THR A 146 -14.61 -5.73 -4.33
N VAL A 147 -14.14 -4.68 -4.99
CA VAL A 147 -14.43 -3.28 -4.64
C VAL A 147 -14.90 -2.54 -5.87
N ARG A 148 -15.60 -1.43 -5.66
CA ARG A 148 -16.13 -0.61 -6.76
C ARG A 148 -15.01 -0.03 -7.63
N ASN A 149 -15.32 0.22 -8.90
CA ASN A 149 -14.33 0.69 -9.88
C ASN A 149 -13.79 2.10 -9.57
N ASP A 150 -14.61 2.99 -9.01
CA ASP A 150 -14.20 4.32 -8.51
C ASP A 150 -13.08 4.20 -7.46
N THR A 151 -13.21 3.27 -6.51
CA THR A 151 -12.19 2.98 -5.51
C THR A 151 -10.89 2.46 -6.14
N ILE A 152 -10.98 1.58 -7.15
CA ILE A 152 -9.82 1.08 -7.88
C ILE A 152 -9.10 2.22 -8.62
N MET A 153 -9.86 3.08 -9.31
CA MET A 153 -9.31 4.23 -10.02
C MET A 153 -8.63 5.21 -9.06
N LYS A 154 -9.25 5.46 -7.89
CA LYS A 154 -8.64 6.30 -6.84
C LYS A 154 -7.29 5.73 -6.37
N PHE A 155 -7.23 4.43 -6.07
CA PHE A 155 -5.98 3.76 -5.70
C PHE A 155 -4.91 3.89 -6.80
N LYS A 156 -5.28 3.61 -8.06
CA LYS A 156 -4.35 3.69 -9.20
C LYS A 156 -3.83 5.12 -9.40
N ALA A 157 -4.70 6.12 -9.33
CA ALA A 157 -4.32 7.53 -9.44
C ALA A 157 -3.37 7.94 -8.31
N PHE A 158 -3.65 7.53 -7.07
CA PHE A 158 -2.77 7.78 -5.95
C PHE A 158 -1.40 7.12 -6.13
N ALA A 159 -1.34 5.84 -6.53
CA ALA A 159 -0.08 5.15 -6.80
C ALA A 159 0.75 5.85 -7.90
N VAL A 160 0.13 6.27 -9.00
CA VAL A 160 0.82 7.04 -10.06
C VAL A 160 1.36 8.37 -9.52
N SER A 161 0.58 9.08 -8.69
CA SER A 161 1.02 10.34 -8.05
C SER A 161 2.18 10.17 -7.06
N ARG A 162 2.48 8.93 -6.63
CA ARG A 162 3.66 8.57 -5.83
C ARG A 162 4.84 8.10 -6.70
N GLY A 163 4.72 8.12 -8.01
CA GLY A 163 5.81 7.76 -8.93
C GLY A 163 5.84 6.29 -9.36
N PHE A 164 4.82 5.49 -9.02
CA PHE A 164 4.76 4.11 -9.51
C PHE A 164 4.44 4.05 -11.00
N PRO A 165 5.21 3.28 -11.80
CA PRO A 165 4.85 3.02 -13.19
C PRO A 165 3.61 2.13 -13.25
N ARG A 166 2.78 2.29 -14.30
CA ARG A 166 1.45 1.66 -14.39
C ARG A 166 1.49 0.13 -14.34
N ASP A 167 2.54 -0.47 -14.88
CA ASP A 167 2.81 -1.92 -14.88
C ASP A 167 3.21 -2.48 -13.50
N SER A 168 3.53 -1.61 -12.53
CA SER A 168 3.76 -1.99 -11.13
C SER A 168 2.52 -1.90 -10.26
N ILE A 169 1.38 -1.47 -10.81
CA ILE A 169 0.11 -1.27 -10.10
C ILE A 169 -0.85 -2.40 -10.45
N LEU A 170 -1.04 -3.30 -9.50
CA LEU A 170 -1.74 -4.56 -9.68
C LEU A 170 -3.12 -4.53 -9.00
N THR A 171 -4.09 -5.20 -9.61
CA THR A 171 -5.36 -5.61 -9.00
C THR A 171 -5.44 -7.14 -9.07
N PRO A 172 -4.84 -7.84 -8.09
CA PRO A 172 -4.71 -9.30 -8.14
C PRO A 172 -6.07 -10.01 -8.07
N PRO A 173 -6.22 -11.18 -8.72
CA PRO A 173 -7.43 -11.98 -8.57
C PRO A 173 -7.55 -12.55 -7.14
N PRO A 174 -8.75 -12.94 -6.69
CA PRO A 174 -8.97 -13.55 -5.39
C PRO A 174 -8.11 -14.80 -5.14
N ALA A 175 -7.78 -15.06 -3.88
CA ALA A 175 -7.26 -16.35 -3.44
C ALA A 175 -8.43 -17.24 -3.01
N GLU A 176 -8.62 -18.38 -3.67
CA GLU A 176 -9.74 -19.29 -3.39
C GLU A 176 -9.57 -20.02 -2.04
N ASN A 177 -8.34 -20.44 -1.71
CA ASN A 177 -8.06 -21.33 -0.57
C ASN A 177 -7.11 -20.71 0.48
N CYS A 178 -7.18 -19.39 0.70
CA CYS A 178 -6.32 -18.70 1.67
C CYS A 178 -7.05 -17.50 2.32
N PRO A 179 -7.30 -17.49 3.64
CA PRO A 179 -6.83 -18.47 4.65
C PRO A 179 -7.44 -19.86 4.45
N PRO A 180 -6.78 -20.94 4.90
CA PRO A 180 -7.42 -22.24 4.99
C PRO A 180 -8.64 -22.12 5.92
N SER A 181 -9.72 -22.83 5.59
CA SER A 181 -10.84 -23.01 6.52
C SER A 181 -10.28 -23.47 7.87
N ARG A 182 -10.73 -22.86 8.97
CA ARG A 182 -10.45 -23.41 10.31
C ARG A 182 -10.95 -24.85 10.31
N SER A 183 -10.05 -25.84 10.28
CA SER A 183 -10.40 -27.16 10.78
C SER A 183 -10.88 -26.95 12.21
N GLY A 184 -12.13 -27.34 12.47
CA GLY A 184 -12.75 -27.21 13.78
C GLY A 184 -11.84 -27.81 14.85
N ARG A 185 -11.70 -27.09 15.97
CA ARG A 185 -11.42 -27.74 17.24
C ARG A 185 -12.71 -28.36 17.75
#